data_AF-A0A3N5NCN5-F1
#
_entry.id   AF-A0A3N5NCN5-F1
#
_cell.length_a   1.000
_cell.length_b   1.000
_cell.length_c   1.000
_cell.angle_alpha   90.00
_cell.angle_beta   90.00
_cell.angle_gamma   90.00
#
_symmetry.space_group_name_H-M   'P 1'
#
loop_
_entity.id
_entity.type
_entity.pdbx_description
1 polymer ?
#
loop_
_entity_poly.entity_id
_entity_poly.type
_entity_poly.pdbx_seq_one_letter_code
_entity_poly.pdbx_strand_id
1 'polypeptide(L)'
;MSSSARFESLEQLRSRASELLAAQRCRYAGKPLPLADDERHAWEEQVALWQALYFGYAMCTDAAGEADLTALVWLRSLDSLGRAIREYARAYRAVPAALWKELNSCYRAAESCGLESTEVPVQGRAGASESCRTIYLVTVLHEAANVYALSAAQMHALERWLPDWARSIDLLPAAPAASRSPLAIDLCGDSGAQVARELGSSDTLRYLDTSVLAARLRALASSLREGTPEPELEEALRELPHAALERMLTHLYVQWCSAGTGRIDERRDTAIRAQVAVTMHAVHFQISGRAFRQPGLRYTREEEYDLATFGHITERTEQRLLTGRSSALEPWEIFNHSLSSSFGMCRKPDLQSRIGHGQLVAIRTSSAAAPMLATVQRLKMESDGSLNAGVKVIRGEVRGVAVRPAGDASQKYERALVVSDDDAKAPPTMIVPRDQFGAGALIEIYSNRGETVQLGEVVERGFDFERVTFRQD
;
A
#
# COMPACT_ATOMS: atom_id res chain seq x y z
N MET A 1 6.87 -12.43 41.36
CA MET A 1 5.78 -13.11 40.63
C MET A 1 6.35 -14.37 40.02
N SER A 2 5.73 -15.54 40.22
CA SER A 2 6.16 -16.78 39.58
C SER A 2 5.93 -16.72 38.07
N SER A 3 6.67 -17.51 37.28
CA SER A 3 6.54 -17.52 35.82
C SER A 3 5.13 -17.96 35.36
N SER A 4 4.47 -18.86 36.11
CA SER A 4 3.07 -19.25 35.86
C SER A 4 2.09 -18.10 36.16
N ALA A 5 2.21 -17.40 37.30
CA ALA A 5 1.36 -16.25 37.61
C ALA A 5 1.56 -15.09 36.61
N ARG A 6 2.78 -14.93 36.08
CA ARG A 6 3.07 -13.99 34.98
C ARG A 6 2.31 -14.36 33.72
N PHE A 7 2.38 -15.63 33.31
CA PHE A 7 1.71 -16.12 32.10
C PHE A 7 0.19 -15.92 32.17
N GLU A 8 -0.44 -16.29 33.29
CA GLU A 8 -1.89 -16.09 33.48
C GLU A 8 -2.28 -14.60 33.39
N SER A 9 -1.48 -13.72 33.98
CA SER A 9 -1.71 -12.27 33.91
C SER A 9 -1.58 -11.75 32.47
N LEU A 10 -0.62 -12.26 31.70
CA LEU A 10 -0.44 -11.88 30.28
C LEU A 10 -1.60 -12.34 29.40
N GLU A 11 -2.11 -13.57 29.58
CA GLU A 11 -3.27 -14.05 28.80
C GLU A 11 -4.52 -13.19 29.06
N GLN A 12 -4.75 -12.76 30.31
CA GLN A 12 -5.85 -11.84 30.64
C GLN A 12 -5.68 -10.49 29.94
N LEU A 13 -4.48 -9.91 29.98
CA LEU A 13 -4.17 -8.63 29.36
C LEU A 13 -4.24 -8.68 27.83
N ARG A 14 -3.81 -9.78 27.21
CA ARG A 14 -3.70 -9.93 25.75
C ARG A 14 -5.04 -9.78 25.03
N SER A 15 -6.11 -10.34 25.59
CA SER A 15 -7.46 -10.22 25.02
C SER A 15 -7.92 -8.74 24.97
N ARG A 16 -7.81 -8.05 26.10
CA ARG A 16 -8.15 -6.62 26.24
C ARG A 16 -7.26 -5.71 25.40
N ALA A 17 -5.96 -6.00 25.37
CA ALA A 17 -5.00 -5.31 24.51
C ALA A 17 -5.43 -5.46 23.05
N SER A 18 -5.77 -6.67 22.60
CA SER A 18 -6.19 -6.90 21.20
C SER A 18 -7.45 -6.10 20.82
N GLU A 19 -8.45 -6.03 21.69
CA GLU A 19 -9.68 -5.24 21.47
C GLU A 19 -9.38 -3.74 21.38
N LEU A 20 -8.65 -3.19 22.37
CA LEU A 20 -8.34 -1.77 22.43
C LEU A 20 -7.46 -1.33 21.26
N LEU A 21 -6.45 -2.14 20.94
CA LEU A 21 -5.53 -1.88 19.84
C LEU A 21 -6.19 -1.96 18.46
N ALA A 22 -7.21 -2.82 18.29
CA ALA A 22 -7.94 -2.89 17.02
C ALA A 22 -8.63 -1.56 16.68
N ALA A 23 -9.19 -0.87 17.67
CA ALA A 23 -9.85 0.42 17.49
C ALA A 23 -8.88 1.56 17.16
N GLN A 24 -7.62 1.49 17.63
CA GLN A 24 -6.61 2.53 17.39
C GLN A 24 -5.99 2.47 15.99
N ARG A 25 -6.03 1.31 15.32
CA ARG A 25 -5.38 1.12 14.01
C ARG A 25 -5.82 2.13 12.95
N CYS A 26 -7.09 2.54 12.93
CA CYS A 26 -7.62 3.48 11.95
C CYS A 26 -6.98 4.89 12.04
N ARG A 27 -6.27 5.19 13.13
CA ARG A 27 -5.58 6.46 13.35
C ARG A 27 -4.32 6.58 12.50
N TYR A 28 -3.60 5.50 12.22
CA TYR A 28 -2.34 5.55 11.46
C TYR A 28 -2.32 4.65 10.23
N ALA A 29 -3.11 3.57 10.18
CA ALA A 29 -3.06 2.62 9.08
C ALA A 29 -3.49 3.30 7.77
N GLY A 30 -2.66 3.18 6.74
CA GLY A 30 -2.95 3.75 5.42
C GLY A 30 -2.86 5.28 5.34
N LYS A 31 -2.44 5.99 6.40
CA LYS A 31 -2.36 7.45 6.41
C LYS A 31 -1.20 7.95 5.54
N PRO A 32 -1.31 9.17 4.98
CA PRO A 32 -0.20 9.83 4.29
C PRO A 32 1.05 9.99 5.16
N LEU A 33 2.21 9.90 4.54
CA LEU A 33 3.53 10.02 5.18
C LEU A 33 4.21 11.37 4.91
N PRO A 34 4.87 12.00 5.90
CA PRO A 34 5.02 11.53 7.28
C PRO A 34 3.70 11.52 8.04
N LEU A 35 3.59 10.59 9.00
CA LEU A 35 2.48 10.58 9.95
C LEU A 35 2.47 11.89 10.74
N ALA A 36 1.28 12.42 11.00
CA ALA A 36 1.11 13.51 11.95
C ALA A 36 1.50 13.06 13.36
N ASP A 37 1.72 14.01 14.28
CA ASP A 37 2.22 13.70 15.62
C ASP A 37 1.31 12.74 16.41
N ASP A 38 0.00 12.94 16.33
CA ASP A 38 -1.01 12.10 16.98
C ASP A 38 -1.11 10.72 16.33
N GLU A 39 -1.04 10.64 15.00
CA GLU A 39 -1.02 9.39 14.23
C GLU A 39 0.25 8.58 14.55
N ARG A 40 1.41 9.25 14.62
CA ARG A 40 2.69 8.64 14.96
C ARG A 40 2.67 8.09 16.39
N HIS A 41 2.19 8.88 17.34
CA HIS A 41 2.11 8.45 18.73
C HIS A 41 1.22 7.21 18.90
N ALA A 42 0.05 7.20 18.26
CA ALA A 42 -0.85 6.03 18.28
C ALA A 42 -0.18 4.77 17.69
N TRP A 43 0.62 4.92 16.63
CA TRP A 43 1.40 3.83 16.05
C TRP A 43 2.53 3.34 16.97
N GLU A 44 3.28 4.26 17.59
CA GLU A 44 4.37 3.92 18.52
C GLU A 44 3.85 3.16 19.74
N GLU A 45 2.73 3.61 20.33
CA GLU A 45 2.06 2.91 21.43
C GLU A 45 1.64 1.49 21.05
N GLN A 46 1.11 1.32 19.83
CA GLN A 46 0.69 0.02 19.31
C GLN A 46 1.87 -0.95 19.19
N VAL A 47 2.99 -0.50 18.60
CA VAL A 47 4.21 -1.32 18.48
C VAL A 47 4.78 -1.65 19.86
N ALA A 48 4.86 -0.65 20.75
CA ALA A 48 5.39 -0.81 22.10
C ALA A 48 4.59 -1.83 22.91
N LEU A 49 3.26 -1.86 22.79
CA LEU A 49 2.43 -2.84 23.51
C LEU A 49 2.68 -4.27 23.04
N TRP A 50 2.83 -4.50 21.73
CA TRP A 50 3.16 -5.83 21.20
C TRP A 50 4.55 -6.29 21.61
N GLN A 51 5.54 -5.39 21.62
CA GLN A 51 6.88 -5.70 22.12
C GLN A 51 6.86 -5.99 23.63
N ALA A 52 6.10 -5.24 24.43
CA ALA A 52 5.95 -5.48 25.86
C ALA A 52 5.32 -6.86 26.16
N LEU A 53 4.30 -7.26 25.39
CA LEU A 53 3.73 -8.61 25.47
C LEU A 53 4.77 -9.67 25.13
N TYR A 54 5.54 -9.49 24.05
CA TYR A 54 6.65 -10.39 23.70
C TYR A 54 7.64 -10.55 24.86
N PHE A 55 8.17 -9.44 25.40
CA PHE A 55 9.10 -9.49 26.53
C PHE A 55 8.51 -10.20 27.74
N GLY A 56 7.22 -9.99 28.02
CA GLY A 56 6.49 -10.69 29.06
C GLY A 56 6.47 -12.21 28.86
N TYR A 57 6.12 -12.68 27.66
CA TYR A 57 6.07 -14.11 27.34
C TYR A 57 7.46 -14.74 27.29
N ALA A 58 8.47 -14.03 26.77
CA ALA A 58 9.84 -14.52 26.74
C ALA A 58 10.40 -14.81 28.15
N MET A 59 9.94 -14.09 29.18
CA MET A 59 10.29 -14.39 30.57
C MET A 59 9.54 -15.60 31.18
N CYS A 60 8.60 -16.21 30.45
CA CYS A 60 7.83 -17.36 30.89
C CYS A 60 8.40 -18.70 30.39
N THR A 61 9.52 -18.69 29.65
CA THR A 61 10.15 -19.92 29.12
C THR A 61 10.52 -20.90 30.24
N ASP A 62 10.96 -20.41 31.40
CA ASP A 62 11.33 -21.25 32.56
C ASP A 62 10.11 -21.80 33.32
N ALA A 63 8.90 -21.26 33.08
CA ALA A 63 7.65 -21.82 33.62
C ALA A 63 7.23 -23.10 32.88
N ALA A 64 7.79 -23.31 31.70
CA ALA A 64 7.31 -24.26 30.73
C ALA A 64 8.01 -25.61 30.93
N GLY A 65 7.65 -26.29 32.04
CA GLY A 65 8.10 -27.65 32.31
C GLY A 65 7.37 -28.71 31.47
N GLU A 66 6.21 -28.36 30.91
CA GLU A 66 5.38 -29.20 30.05
C GLU A 66 5.45 -28.71 28.60
N ALA A 67 5.61 -29.65 27.65
CA ALA A 67 5.77 -29.34 26.22
C ALA A 67 4.65 -28.47 25.65
N ASP A 68 3.41 -28.69 26.06
CA ASP A 68 2.23 -27.92 25.61
C ASP A 68 2.28 -26.46 26.08
N LEU A 69 2.69 -26.23 27.33
CA LEU A 69 2.87 -24.88 27.86
C LEU A 69 4.05 -24.17 27.17
N THR A 70 5.12 -24.90 26.87
CA THR A 70 6.28 -24.38 26.13
C THR A 70 5.89 -23.96 24.72
N ALA A 71 5.15 -24.80 24.01
CA ALA A 71 4.64 -24.50 22.67
C ALA A 71 3.73 -23.27 22.69
N LEU A 72 2.84 -23.15 23.70
CA LEU A 72 1.97 -21.99 23.86
C LEU A 72 2.76 -20.70 24.14
N VAL A 73 3.79 -20.74 24.99
CA VAL A 73 4.66 -19.58 25.26
C VAL A 73 5.38 -19.12 23.99
N TRP A 74 5.94 -20.04 23.21
CA TRP A 74 6.60 -19.71 21.94
C TRP A 74 5.61 -19.14 20.92
N LEU A 75 4.43 -19.74 20.80
CA LEU A 75 3.39 -19.27 19.90
C LEU A 75 2.96 -17.84 20.25
N ARG A 76 2.77 -17.52 21.54
CA ARG A 76 2.42 -16.17 22.00
C ARG A 76 3.54 -15.16 21.77
N SER A 77 4.79 -15.59 21.93
CA SER A 77 5.97 -14.76 21.64
C SER A 77 6.06 -14.42 20.15
N LEU A 78 5.90 -15.43 19.28
CA LEU A 78 5.90 -15.27 17.82
C LEU A 78 4.74 -14.40 17.34
N ASP A 79 3.53 -14.59 17.86
CA ASP A 79 2.40 -13.76 17.47
C ASP A 79 2.61 -12.31 17.89
N SER A 80 3.15 -12.05 19.09
CA SER A 80 3.39 -10.69 19.58
C SER A 80 4.44 -9.97 18.72
N LEU A 81 5.58 -10.62 18.44
CA LEU A 81 6.59 -10.09 17.52
C LEU A 81 6.04 -9.89 16.10
N GLY A 82 5.29 -10.88 15.60
CA GLY A 82 4.69 -10.83 14.28
C GLY A 82 3.70 -9.69 14.13
N ARG A 83 2.89 -9.42 15.16
CA ARG A 83 1.98 -8.27 15.20
C ARG A 83 2.76 -6.96 15.20
N ALA A 84 3.81 -6.82 16.00
CA ALA A 84 4.66 -5.64 16.01
C ALA A 84 5.22 -5.35 14.59
N ILE A 85 5.74 -6.37 13.90
CA ILE A 85 6.22 -6.26 12.51
C ILE A 85 5.10 -5.78 11.57
N ARG A 86 3.90 -6.38 11.63
CA ARG A 86 2.77 -5.97 10.78
C ARG A 86 2.32 -4.53 11.04
N GLU A 87 2.47 -4.00 12.25
CA GLU A 87 2.14 -2.59 12.53
C GLU A 87 3.08 -1.61 11.81
N TYR A 88 4.36 -1.94 11.58
CA TYR A 88 5.25 -1.13 10.74
C TYR A 88 4.75 -1.08 9.29
N ALA A 89 4.37 -2.23 8.73
CA ALA A 89 3.85 -2.31 7.38
C ALA A 89 2.54 -1.54 7.17
N ARG A 90 1.60 -1.62 8.12
CA ARG A 90 0.34 -0.84 8.08
C ARG A 90 0.57 0.68 8.10
N ALA A 91 1.66 1.11 8.73
CA ALA A 91 2.11 2.50 8.76
C ALA A 91 3.02 2.87 7.57
N TYR A 92 3.23 1.96 6.61
CA TYR A 92 4.17 2.10 5.49
C TYR A 92 5.59 2.45 5.95
N ARG A 93 6.06 1.87 7.05
CA ARG A 93 7.40 2.08 7.61
C ARG A 93 8.26 0.83 7.47
N ALA A 94 9.56 1.03 7.26
CA ALA A 94 10.54 -0.05 7.25
C ALA A 94 10.57 -0.75 8.61
N VAL A 95 10.48 -2.07 8.57
CA VAL A 95 10.61 -2.92 9.76
C VAL A 95 12.07 -2.91 10.23
N PRO A 96 12.34 -2.63 11.52
CA PRO A 96 13.68 -2.76 12.08
C PRO A 96 14.23 -4.18 11.98
N ALA A 97 15.48 -4.31 11.53
CA ALA A 97 16.19 -5.59 11.42
C ALA A 97 16.21 -6.38 12.75
N ALA A 98 16.27 -5.67 13.89
CA ALA A 98 16.24 -6.28 15.21
C ALA A 98 14.96 -7.09 15.49
N LEU A 99 13.79 -6.61 15.06
CA LEU A 99 12.52 -7.32 15.24
C LEU A 99 12.49 -8.62 14.43
N TRP A 100 13.01 -8.59 13.20
CA TRP A 100 13.13 -9.77 12.37
C TRP A 100 14.10 -10.80 12.97
N LYS A 101 15.25 -10.34 13.45
CA LYS A 101 16.22 -11.18 14.12
C LYS A 101 15.63 -11.87 15.36
N GLU A 102 14.85 -11.15 16.15
CA GLU A 102 14.11 -11.70 17.30
C GLU A 102 13.06 -12.72 16.88
N LEU A 103 12.25 -12.42 15.87
CA LEU A 103 11.22 -13.34 15.35
C LEU A 103 11.85 -14.64 14.82
N ASN A 104 12.89 -14.52 13.99
CA ASN A 104 13.60 -15.65 13.40
C ASN A 104 14.26 -16.51 14.49
N SER A 105 14.88 -15.87 15.49
CA SER A 105 15.49 -16.57 16.63
C SER A 105 14.44 -17.30 17.48
N CYS A 106 13.28 -16.68 17.71
CA CYS A 106 12.17 -17.28 18.45
C CYS A 106 11.62 -18.51 17.72
N TYR A 107 11.45 -18.45 16.40
CA TYR A 107 11.00 -19.59 15.61
C TYR A 107 12.04 -20.72 15.61
N ARG A 108 13.32 -20.38 15.43
CA ARG A 108 14.43 -21.35 15.48
C ARG A 108 14.50 -22.07 16.83
N ALA A 109 14.22 -21.39 17.94
CA ALA A 109 14.18 -22.00 19.26
C ALA A 109 13.03 -23.02 19.36
N ALA A 110 11.83 -22.66 18.89
CA ALA A 110 10.70 -23.59 18.85
C ALA A 110 10.99 -24.83 17.98
N GLU A 111 11.60 -24.63 16.82
CA GLU A 111 12.03 -25.71 15.90
C GLU A 111 13.11 -26.61 16.54
N SER A 112 14.08 -26.02 17.23
CA SER A 112 15.14 -26.79 17.91
C SER A 112 14.61 -27.65 19.06
N CYS A 113 13.46 -27.28 19.64
CA CYS A 113 12.74 -28.07 20.63
C CYS A 113 11.77 -29.09 20.02
N GLY A 114 11.58 -29.09 18.69
CA GLY A 114 10.58 -29.94 18.02
C GLY A 114 9.13 -29.57 18.34
N LEU A 115 8.88 -28.29 18.66
CA LEU A 115 7.57 -27.76 19.06
C LEU A 115 6.94 -26.85 18.00
N GLU A 116 7.59 -26.67 16.84
CA GLU A 116 7.17 -25.73 15.82
C GLU A 116 5.81 -26.09 15.19
N SER A 117 5.53 -27.39 15.11
CA SER A 117 4.31 -27.97 14.54
C SER A 117 3.30 -28.44 15.60
N THR A 118 3.58 -28.21 16.89
CA THR A 118 2.64 -28.59 17.97
C THR A 118 1.37 -27.75 17.87
N GLU A 119 0.24 -28.42 17.80
CA GLU A 119 -1.08 -27.79 17.71
C GLU A 119 -1.57 -27.33 19.08
N VAL A 120 -1.74 -26.02 19.22
CA VAL A 120 -2.19 -25.36 20.45
C VAL A 120 -3.62 -24.87 20.25
N PRO A 121 -4.57 -25.24 21.13
CA PRO A 121 -5.95 -24.79 21.01
C PRO A 121 -6.10 -23.26 21.09
N VAL A 122 -6.90 -22.69 20.20
CA VAL A 122 -7.24 -21.26 20.23
C VAL A 122 -8.36 -21.04 21.25
N GLN A 123 -8.05 -20.28 22.30
CA GLN A 123 -9.04 -19.94 23.33
C GLN A 123 -10.26 -19.21 22.72
N GLY A 124 -11.46 -19.67 23.06
CA GLY A 124 -12.71 -19.08 22.58
C GLY A 124 -13.13 -19.50 21.16
N ARG A 125 -12.39 -20.38 20.48
CA ARG A 125 -12.77 -20.95 19.18
C ARG A 125 -12.74 -22.47 19.22
N ALA A 126 -13.91 -23.09 19.38
CA ALA A 126 -14.03 -24.54 19.47
C ALA A 126 -13.49 -25.22 18.19
N GLY A 127 -12.58 -26.18 18.36
CA GLY A 127 -11.98 -26.94 17.26
C GLY A 127 -10.89 -26.20 16.47
N ALA A 128 -10.58 -24.95 16.79
CA ALA A 128 -9.49 -24.22 16.15
C ALA A 128 -8.18 -24.43 16.91
N SER A 129 -7.11 -24.71 16.18
CA SER A 129 -5.74 -24.78 16.68
C SER A 129 -4.78 -23.97 15.81
N GLU A 130 -3.67 -23.58 16.43
CA GLU A 130 -2.57 -22.87 15.80
C GLU A 130 -1.25 -23.48 16.25
N SER A 131 -0.25 -23.40 15.38
CA SER A 131 1.12 -23.83 15.65
C SER A 131 2.10 -22.66 15.49
N CYS A 132 3.27 -22.76 16.12
CA CYS A 132 4.33 -21.75 15.99
C CYS A 132 4.69 -21.52 14.51
N ARG A 133 4.75 -22.58 13.71
CA ARG A 133 4.97 -22.55 12.27
C ARG A 133 3.93 -21.71 11.54
N THR A 134 2.65 -21.94 11.82
CA THR A 134 1.56 -21.18 11.18
C THR A 134 1.67 -19.69 11.51
N ILE A 135 1.85 -19.32 12.78
CA ILE A 135 1.95 -17.92 13.21
C ILE A 135 3.20 -17.22 12.66
N TYR A 136 4.32 -17.93 12.61
CA TYR A 136 5.53 -17.43 11.97
C TYR A 136 5.31 -17.15 10.48
N LEU A 137 4.72 -18.12 9.76
CA LEU A 137 4.42 -18.00 8.33
C LEU A 137 3.43 -16.87 8.01
N VAL A 138 2.45 -16.60 8.88
CA VAL A 138 1.55 -15.43 8.72
C VAL A 138 2.36 -14.13 8.59
N THR A 139 3.39 -13.95 9.43
CA THR A 139 4.21 -12.72 9.40
C THR A 139 5.14 -12.71 8.18
N VAL A 140 5.73 -13.84 7.86
CA VAL A 140 6.59 -14.01 6.68
C VAL A 140 5.84 -13.69 5.40
N LEU A 141 4.68 -14.32 5.20
CA LEU A 141 3.85 -14.12 4.02
C LEU A 141 3.35 -12.68 3.91
N HIS A 142 3.02 -12.06 5.05
CA HIS A 142 2.63 -10.67 5.11
C HIS A 142 3.71 -9.77 4.51
N GLU A 143 4.94 -9.78 5.04
CA GLU A 143 6.02 -8.94 4.46
C GLU A 143 6.37 -9.36 3.02
N ALA A 144 6.41 -10.67 2.73
CA ALA A 144 6.70 -11.18 1.41
C ALA A 144 5.66 -10.79 0.36
N ALA A 145 4.44 -10.40 0.76
CA ALA A 145 3.42 -9.87 -0.15
C ALA A 145 3.75 -8.48 -0.72
N ASN A 146 4.92 -7.90 -0.38
CA ASN A 146 5.28 -6.53 -0.73
C ASN A 146 4.17 -5.55 -0.33
N VAL A 147 3.80 -5.60 0.96
CA VAL A 147 2.70 -4.86 1.58
C VAL A 147 2.75 -3.36 1.34
N TYR A 148 3.94 -2.78 1.16
CA TYR A 148 4.10 -1.38 0.78
C TYR A 148 3.43 -1.02 -0.55
N ALA A 149 3.06 -2.01 -1.37
CA ALA A 149 2.32 -1.87 -2.61
C ALA A 149 0.79 -1.98 -2.46
N LEU A 150 0.31 -2.43 -1.30
CA LEU A 150 -1.10 -2.67 -1.04
C LEU A 150 -1.71 -1.46 -0.35
N SER A 151 -2.97 -1.15 -0.64
CA SER A 151 -3.76 -0.19 0.14
C SER A 151 -4.12 -0.74 1.52
N ALA A 152 -4.56 0.10 2.45
CA ALA A 152 -4.98 -0.37 3.77
C ALA A 152 -6.14 -1.38 3.72
N ALA A 153 -7.09 -1.21 2.79
CA ALA A 153 -8.18 -2.16 2.59
C ALA A 153 -7.67 -3.50 2.03
N GLN A 154 -6.70 -3.47 1.11
CA GLN A 154 -6.06 -4.68 0.58
C GLN A 154 -5.23 -5.39 1.67
N MET A 155 -4.47 -4.68 2.49
CA MET A 155 -3.78 -5.27 3.63
C MET A 155 -4.77 -5.91 4.61
N HIS A 156 -5.88 -5.24 4.90
CA HIS A 156 -6.91 -5.79 5.78
C HIS A 156 -7.52 -7.08 5.24
N ALA A 157 -7.82 -7.14 3.94
CA ALA A 157 -8.27 -8.36 3.28
C ALA A 157 -7.22 -9.48 3.35
N LEU A 158 -5.96 -9.17 3.06
CA LEU A 158 -4.84 -10.12 3.15
C LEU A 158 -4.72 -10.73 4.54
N GLU A 159 -4.77 -9.90 5.58
CA GLU A 159 -4.64 -10.35 6.97
C GLU A 159 -5.74 -11.30 7.43
N ARG A 160 -6.92 -11.25 6.81
CA ARG A 160 -8.01 -12.21 7.08
C ARG A 160 -7.73 -13.58 6.48
N TRP A 161 -7.11 -13.65 5.30
CA TRP A 161 -6.81 -14.92 4.63
C TRP A 161 -5.52 -15.58 5.10
N LEU A 162 -4.54 -14.78 5.55
CA LEU A 162 -3.21 -15.26 5.91
C LEU A 162 -3.20 -16.46 6.88
N PRO A 163 -4.00 -16.50 7.97
CA PRO A 163 -3.99 -17.64 8.89
C PRO A 163 -4.32 -18.98 8.20
N ASP A 164 -5.28 -18.99 7.28
CA ASP A 164 -5.70 -20.20 6.58
C ASP A 164 -4.70 -20.57 5.48
N TRP A 165 -4.20 -19.57 4.74
CA TRP A 165 -3.21 -19.80 3.69
C TRP A 165 -1.85 -20.24 4.24
N ALA A 166 -1.43 -19.72 5.39
CA ALA A 166 -0.19 -20.10 6.05
C ALA A 166 -0.17 -21.58 6.46
N ARG A 167 -1.32 -22.18 6.80
CA ARG A 167 -1.42 -23.62 7.11
C ARG A 167 -1.14 -24.53 5.92
N SER A 168 -1.23 -24.00 4.70
CA SER A 168 -0.97 -24.75 3.46
C SER A 168 0.50 -24.71 3.01
N ILE A 169 1.38 -24.08 3.81
CA ILE A 169 2.80 -23.91 3.51
C ILE A 169 3.64 -24.68 4.50
N ASP A 170 4.62 -25.42 3.97
CA ASP A 170 5.67 -26.05 4.76
C ASP A 170 6.99 -25.28 4.62
N LEU A 171 7.82 -25.39 5.66
CA LEU A 171 9.19 -24.89 5.68
C LEU A 171 10.15 -26.07 5.53
N LEU A 172 10.83 -26.13 4.39
CA LEU A 172 11.72 -27.23 4.02
C LEU A 172 13.19 -26.86 4.22
N PRO A 173 14.06 -27.80 4.62
CA PRO A 173 15.50 -27.55 4.73
C PRO A 173 16.19 -27.43 3.36
N ALA A 174 15.54 -27.88 2.29
CA ALA A 174 16.06 -27.85 0.93
C ALA A 174 15.03 -27.24 -0.04
N ALA A 175 15.54 -26.68 -1.14
CA ALA A 175 14.71 -26.04 -2.16
C ALA A 175 13.71 -27.03 -2.79
N PRO A 176 12.42 -26.67 -2.91
CA PRO A 176 11.44 -27.48 -3.62
C PRO A 176 11.85 -27.66 -5.09
N ALA A 177 11.94 -28.91 -5.57
CA ALA A 177 12.39 -29.21 -6.94
C ALA A 177 11.49 -28.58 -8.03
N ALA A 178 10.20 -28.37 -7.74
CA ALA A 178 9.24 -27.79 -8.66
C ALA A 178 9.35 -26.26 -8.80
N SER A 179 10.04 -25.56 -7.89
CA SER A 179 10.12 -24.11 -7.88
C SER A 179 11.41 -23.61 -8.52
N ARG A 180 11.30 -22.77 -9.56
CA ARG A 180 12.46 -22.17 -10.23
C ARG A 180 13.12 -21.05 -9.43
N SER A 181 12.39 -20.45 -8.51
CA SER A 181 12.83 -19.29 -7.72
C SER A 181 12.08 -19.27 -6.38
N PRO A 182 12.34 -20.27 -5.51
CA PRO A 182 11.65 -20.38 -4.24
C PRO A 182 12.00 -19.23 -3.31
N LEU A 183 11.03 -18.85 -2.48
CA LEU A 183 11.30 -18.01 -1.32
C LEU A 183 11.99 -18.83 -0.24
N ALA A 184 12.96 -18.21 0.44
CA ALA A 184 13.64 -18.80 1.58
C ALA A 184 13.88 -17.74 2.67
N ILE A 185 14.03 -18.21 3.91
CA ILE A 185 14.34 -17.39 5.07
C ILE A 185 15.58 -17.95 5.74
N ASP A 186 16.51 -17.09 6.12
CA ASP A 186 17.59 -17.46 7.04
C ASP A 186 17.14 -17.24 8.48
N LEU A 187 17.01 -18.31 9.25
CA LEU A 187 16.61 -18.24 10.66
C LEU A 187 17.66 -17.56 11.57
N CYS A 188 18.89 -17.35 11.09
CA CYS A 188 19.90 -16.51 11.75
C CYS A 188 19.97 -15.08 11.22
N GLY A 189 19.24 -14.80 10.13
CA GLY A 189 19.19 -13.50 9.49
C GLY A 189 18.29 -12.51 10.22
N ASP A 190 18.27 -11.28 9.70
CA ASP A 190 17.57 -10.12 10.24
C ASP A 190 16.51 -9.56 9.27
N SER A 191 16.04 -10.41 8.36
CA SER A 191 15.01 -10.10 7.38
C SER A 191 13.96 -11.21 7.29
N GLY A 192 12.83 -10.90 6.65
CA GLY A 192 11.84 -11.89 6.23
C GLY A 192 12.29 -12.74 5.03
N ALA A 193 11.32 -13.39 4.38
CA ALA A 193 11.59 -14.22 3.21
C ALA A 193 12.12 -13.40 2.03
N GLN A 194 13.14 -13.95 1.36
CA GLN A 194 13.76 -13.40 0.15
C GLN A 194 13.82 -14.47 -0.93
N VAL A 195 14.13 -14.06 -2.17
CA VAL A 195 14.37 -15.03 -3.24
C VAL A 195 15.64 -15.81 -2.92
N ALA A 196 15.57 -17.14 -2.92
CA ALA A 196 16.67 -17.98 -2.44
C ALA A 196 18.03 -17.72 -3.13
N ARG A 197 18.04 -17.32 -4.41
CA ARG A 197 19.27 -16.99 -5.15
C ARG A 197 20.01 -15.76 -4.60
N GLU A 198 19.33 -14.92 -3.82
CA GLU A 198 19.88 -13.72 -3.18
C GLU A 198 20.48 -14.05 -1.81
N LEU A 199 20.24 -15.27 -1.30
CA LEU A 199 20.77 -15.77 -0.04
C LEU A 199 21.97 -16.70 -0.30
N GLY A 200 22.95 -16.66 0.59
CA GLY A 200 24.04 -17.64 0.61
C GLY A 200 23.56 -18.99 1.17
N SER A 201 24.20 -20.09 0.80
CA SER A 201 23.88 -21.41 1.36
C SER A 201 24.17 -21.47 2.87
N SER A 202 23.20 -21.95 3.65
CA SER A 202 23.34 -22.16 5.11
C SER A 202 22.35 -23.24 5.59
N ASP A 203 22.70 -23.96 6.64
CA ASP A 203 21.84 -24.96 7.31
C ASP A 203 20.66 -24.32 8.06
N THR A 204 20.73 -23.01 8.28
CA THR A 204 19.69 -22.18 8.91
C THR A 204 18.66 -21.68 7.90
N LEU A 205 18.81 -22.01 6.61
CA LEU A 205 17.84 -21.69 5.59
C LEU A 205 16.60 -22.59 5.69
N ARG A 206 15.44 -21.98 5.53
CA ARG A 206 14.16 -22.67 5.33
C ARG A 206 13.49 -22.16 4.07
N TYR A 207 13.18 -23.07 3.17
CA TYR A 207 12.51 -22.80 1.90
C TYR A 207 11.00 -22.95 2.07
N LEU A 208 10.22 -22.05 1.48
CA LEU A 208 8.77 -22.11 1.53
C LEU A 208 8.27 -23.02 0.39
N ASP A 209 7.52 -24.07 0.73
CA ASP A 209 6.73 -24.81 -0.25
C ASP A 209 5.38 -24.12 -0.44
N THR A 210 5.26 -23.33 -1.52
CA THR A 210 4.04 -22.59 -1.85
C THR A 210 3.19 -23.30 -2.91
N SER A 211 3.43 -24.58 -3.20
CA SER A 211 2.78 -25.29 -4.31
C SER A 211 1.25 -25.37 -4.17
N VAL A 212 0.75 -25.71 -2.98
CA VAL A 212 -0.68 -25.76 -2.67
C VAL A 212 -1.31 -24.37 -2.75
N LEU A 213 -0.66 -23.37 -2.14
CA LEU A 213 -1.11 -21.98 -2.16
C LEU A 213 -1.16 -21.42 -3.60
N ALA A 214 -0.17 -21.76 -4.43
CA ALA A 214 -0.13 -21.34 -5.83
C ALA A 214 -1.35 -21.86 -6.61
N ALA A 215 -1.76 -23.10 -6.37
CA ALA A 215 -2.96 -23.65 -6.99
C ALA A 215 -4.23 -22.93 -6.51
N ARG A 216 -4.34 -22.65 -5.19
CA ARG A 216 -5.49 -21.93 -4.62
C ARG A 216 -5.61 -20.51 -5.18
N LEU A 217 -4.51 -19.74 -5.24
CA LEU A 217 -4.54 -18.37 -5.77
C LEU A 217 -4.96 -18.31 -7.24
N ARG A 218 -4.52 -19.27 -8.06
CA ARG A 218 -4.95 -19.35 -9.47
C ARG A 218 -6.44 -19.68 -9.57
N ALA A 219 -6.96 -20.58 -8.73
CA ALA A 219 -8.37 -20.92 -8.70
C ALA A 219 -9.23 -19.70 -8.30
N LEU A 220 -8.83 -18.97 -7.25
CA LEU A 220 -9.50 -17.74 -6.81
C LEU A 220 -9.48 -16.64 -7.89
N ALA A 221 -8.35 -16.46 -8.59
CA ALA A 221 -8.25 -15.48 -9.67
C ALA A 221 -9.10 -15.88 -10.90
N SER A 222 -9.19 -17.19 -11.20
CA SER A 222 -10.06 -17.68 -12.28
C SER A 222 -11.54 -17.54 -11.94
N SER A 223 -11.96 -17.83 -10.71
CA SER A 223 -13.37 -17.72 -10.31
C SER A 223 -13.89 -16.28 -10.36
N LEU A 224 -13.04 -15.29 -10.05
CA LEU A 224 -13.35 -13.88 -10.30
C LEU A 224 -13.55 -13.58 -11.79
N ARG A 225 -12.62 -14.03 -12.66
CA ARG A 225 -12.73 -13.79 -14.12
C ARG A 225 -13.96 -14.44 -14.74
N GLU A 226 -14.40 -15.57 -14.19
CA GLU A 226 -15.60 -16.29 -14.62
C GLU A 226 -16.91 -15.71 -14.06
N GLY A 227 -16.83 -14.74 -13.13
CA GLY A 227 -17.99 -14.12 -12.49
C GLY A 227 -18.67 -15.00 -11.43
N THR A 228 -17.98 -16.02 -10.93
CA THR A 228 -18.45 -16.98 -9.92
C THR A 228 -17.54 -16.96 -8.69
N PRO A 229 -17.44 -15.83 -7.97
CA PRO A 229 -16.50 -15.68 -6.86
C PRO A 229 -16.72 -16.73 -5.78
N GLU A 230 -15.61 -17.25 -5.25
CA GLU A 230 -15.63 -18.22 -4.15
C GLU A 230 -16.10 -17.54 -2.84
N PRO A 231 -16.76 -18.28 -1.91
CA PRO A 231 -17.28 -17.72 -0.66
C PRO A 231 -16.22 -16.99 0.20
N GLU A 232 -14.97 -17.46 0.13
CA GLU A 232 -13.82 -16.86 0.83
C GLU A 232 -13.54 -15.40 0.41
N LEU A 233 -13.99 -14.99 -0.79
CA LEU A 233 -13.78 -13.65 -1.34
C LEU A 233 -14.93 -12.69 -1.07
N GLU A 234 -16.09 -13.18 -0.60
CA GLU A 234 -17.31 -12.38 -0.46
C GLU A 234 -17.12 -11.13 0.42
N GLU A 235 -16.44 -11.27 1.55
CA GLU A 235 -16.18 -10.14 2.45
C GLU A 235 -15.27 -9.09 1.78
N ALA A 236 -14.21 -9.53 1.11
CA ALA A 236 -13.30 -8.63 0.42
C ALA A 236 -13.98 -7.92 -0.76
N LEU A 237 -14.93 -8.56 -1.45
CA LEU A 237 -15.73 -7.96 -2.52
C LEU A 237 -16.68 -6.86 -2.03
N ARG A 238 -17.02 -6.81 -0.73
CA ARG A 238 -17.77 -5.68 -0.16
C ARG A 238 -16.90 -4.44 0.02
N GLU A 239 -15.59 -4.62 0.18
CA GLU A 239 -14.64 -3.54 0.47
C GLU A 239 -13.86 -3.09 -0.78
N LEU A 240 -13.60 -4.00 -1.71
CA LEU A 240 -12.73 -3.80 -2.87
C LEU A 240 -13.48 -4.03 -4.18
N PRO A 241 -13.27 -3.18 -5.20
CA PRO A 241 -13.78 -3.44 -6.54
C PRO A 241 -13.26 -4.78 -7.09
N HIS A 242 -14.07 -5.48 -7.88
CA HIS A 242 -13.74 -6.78 -8.47
C HIS A 242 -12.36 -6.79 -9.16
N ALA A 243 -12.11 -5.81 -10.03
CA ALA A 243 -10.83 -5.68 -10.74
C ALA A 243 -9.64 -5.40 -9.80
N ALA A 244 -9.86 -4.75 -8.64
CA ALA A 244 -8.81 -4.52 -7.65
C ALA A 244 -8.45 -5.81 -6.91
N LEU A 245 -9.45 -6.65 -6.63
CA LEU A 245 -9.27 -7.95 -5.98
C LEU A 245 -8.55 -8.96 -6.90
N GLU A 246 -8.94 -9.04 -8.18
CA GLU A 246 -8.25 -9.89 -9.16
C GLU A 246 -6.77 -9.51 -9.32
N ARG A 247 -6.48 -8.20 -9.41
CA ARG A 247 -5.10 -7.69 -9.44
C ARG A 247 -4.33 -8.03 -8.17
N MET A 248 -4.98 -7.95 -7.01
CA MET A 248 -4.38 -8.31 -5.73
C MET A 248 -4.00 -9.80 -5.69
N LEU A 249 -4.89 -10.72 -6.08
CA LEU A 249 -4.59 -12.15 -6.13
C LEU A 249 -3.45 -12.47 -7.11
N THR A 250 -3.46 -11.83 -8.28
CA THR A 250 -2.37 -11.96 -9.26
C THR A 250 -1.04 -11.46 -8.69
N HIS A 251 -1.06 -10.32 -7.99
CA HIS A 251 0.12 -9.77 -7.31
C HIS A 251 0.65 -10.74 -6.25
N LEU A 252 -0.20 -11.28 -5.38
CA LEU A 252 0.19 -12.23 -4.34
C LEU A 252 0.79 -13.52 -4.94
N TYR A 253 0.18 -14.04 -6.01
CA TYR A 253 0.73 -15.17 -6.75
C TYR A 253 2.14 -14.87 -7.26
N VAL A 254 2.36 -13.69 -7.84
CA VAL A 254 3.69 -13.28 -8.31
C VAL A 254 4.67 -13.15 -7.14
N GLN A 255 4.29 -12.49 -6.05
CA GLN A 255 5.18 -12.24 -4.91
C GLN A 255 5.58 -13.53 -4.17
N TRP A 256 4.67 -14.50 -4.04
CA TRP A 256 4.96 -15.71 -3.26
C TRP A 256 5.40 -16.91 -4.10
N CYS A 257 4.83 -17.07 -5.29
CA CYS A 257 4.97 -18.31 -6.08
C CYS A 257 5.81 -18.13 -7.36
N SER A 258 6.03 -16.89 -7.78
CA SER A 258 6.80 -16.53 -8.97
C SER A 258 7.84 -15.45 -8.66
N ALA A 259 8.27 -15.37 -7.40
CA ALA A 259 9.19 -14.34 -6.94
C ALA A 259 10.47 -14.38 -7.77
N GLY A 260 10.94 -13.24 -8.27
CA GLY A 260 12.18 -13.18 -9.05
C GLY A 260 12.08 -13.68 -10.50
N THR A 261 10.88 -14.04 -11.01
CA THR A 261 10.68 -14.25 -12.47
C THR A 261 10.42 -12.95 -13.23
N GLY A 262 10.27 -11.83 -12.51
CA GLY A 262 10.22 -10.49 -13.09
C GLY A 262 11.61 -10.06 -13.57
N ARG A 263 11.66 -9.28 -14.66
CA ARG A 263 12.92 -8.68 -15.12
C ARG A 263 13.51 -7.83 -13.98
N ILE A 264 14.76 -8.09 -13.66
CA ILE A 264 15.59 -7.19 -12.86
C ILE A 264 15.77 -5.96 -13.74
N ASP A 265 15.01 -4.89 -13.49
CA ASP A 265 15.37 -3.61 -14.11
C ASP A 265 16.75 -3.22 -13.61
N GLU A 266 17.65 -2.94 -14.55
CA GLU A 266 18.98 -2.46 -14.24
C GLU A 266 18.87 -1.22 -13.35
N ARG A 267 19.37 -1.34 -12.12
CA ARG A 267 19.57 -0.19 -11.24
C ARG A 267 20.63 0.69 -11.88
N ARG A 268 20.23 1.69 -12.66
CA ARG A 268 21.13 2.72 -13.12
C ARG A 268 21.39 3.69 -11.97
N ASP A 269 22.65 3.85 -11.59
CA ASP A 269 23.12 4.76 -10.54
C ASP A 269 22.93 6.25 -10.87
N THR A 270 22.33 6.58 -12.02
CA THR A 270 22.05 7.97 -12.38
C THR A 270 20.70 8.40 -11.81
N ALA A 271 20.71 9.02 -10.63
CA ALA A 271 19.54 9.67 -10.06
C ALA A 271 19.08 10.83 -10.95
N ILE A 272 17.84 10.76 -11.46
CA ILE A 272 17.23 11.85 -12.23
C ILE A 272 16.49 12.75 -11.25
N ARG A 273 16.87 14.04 -11.20
CA ARG A 273 16.14 15.02 -10.39
C ARG A 273 14.75 15.26 -10.99
N ALA A 274 13.75 15.22 -10.13
CA ALA A 274 12.36 15.48 -10.47
C ALA A 274 11.76 16.51 -9.53
N GLN A 275 10.73 17.19 -10.03
CA GLN A 275 9.83 18.05 -9.27
C GLN A 275 8.45 17.40 -9.26
N VAL A 276 7.91 17.17 -8.08
CA VAL A 276 6.66 16.42 -7.89
C VAL A 276 5.60 17.30 -7.25
N ALA A 277 4.45 17.39 -7.91
CA ALA A 277 3.24 17.98 -7.35
C ALA A 277 2.39 16.87 -6.73
N VAL A 278 2.09 16.99 -5.43
CA VAL A 278 1.37 15.95 -4.66
C VAL A 278 -0.09 16.30 -4.38
N THR A 279 -0.57 17.51 -4.71
CA THR A 279 -1.98 17.88 -4.47
C THR A 279 -2.72 18.04 -5.78
N MET A 280 -4.02 17.73 -5.83
CA MET A 280 -4.85 17.98 -7.02
C MET A 280 -4.72 19.42 -7.57
N HIS A 281 -4.54 20.41 -6.69
CA HIS A 281 -4.33 21.80 -7.09
C HIS A 281 -3.03 22.00 -7.87
N ALA A 282 -1.93 21.47 -7.33
CA ALA A 282 -0.62 21.52 -7.97
C ALA A 282 -0.57 20.65 -9.23
N VAL A 283 -1.13 19.43 -9.17
CA VAL A 283 -1.24 18.52 -10.31
C VAL A 283 -1.96 19.20 -11.47
N HIS A 284 -3.16 19.74 -11.22
CA HIS A 284 -3.92 20.44 -12.25
C HIS A 284 -3.12 21.60 -12.85
N PHE A 285 -2.45 22.42 -12.03
CA PHE A 285 -1.63 23.52 -12.52
C PHE A 285 -0.45 23.04 -13.38
N GLN A 286 0.24 21.98 -12.97
CA GLN A 286 1.36 21.44 -13.75
C GLN A 286 0.89 20.93 -15.12
N ILE A 287 -0.28 20.30 -15.19
CA ILE A 287 -0.86 19.78 -16.44
C ILE A 287 -1.41 20.90 -17.32
N SER A 288 -2.19 21.84 -16.76
CA SER A 288 -2.83 22.92 -17.53
C SER A 288 -1.88 24.05 -17.92
N GLY A 289 -0.78 24.21 -17.19
CA GLY A 289 0.14 25.36 -17.31
C GLY A 289 -0.47 26.70 -16.88
N ARG A 290 -1.67 26.70 -16.29
CA ARG A 290 -2.44 27.91 -15.96
C ARG A 290 -3.12 27.78 -14.61
N ALA A 291 -3.15 28.87 -13.84
CA ALA A 291 -3.87 28.92 -12.58
C ALA A 291 -5.35 28.60 -12.80
N PHE A 292 -5.92 27.75 -11.94
CA PHE A 292 -7.33 27.42 -12.02
C PHE A 292 -8.18 28.64 -11.65
N ARG A 293 -9.05 29.05 -12.56
CA ARG A 293 -10.00 30.14 -12.38
C ARG A 293 -11.40 29.58 -12.23
N GLN A 294 -12.15 30.09 -11.27
CA GLN A 294 -13.57 29.79 -11.16
C GLN A 294 -14.32 30.46 -12.31
N PRO A 295 -14.98 29.68 -13.19
CA PRO A 295 -15.82 30.23 -14.23
C PRO A 295 -16.88 31.18 -13.70
N GLY A 296 -17.14 32.26 -14.43
CA GLY A 296 -18.15 33.26 -14.09
C GLY A 296 -17.72 34.31 -13.06
N LEU A 297 -16.51 34.20 -12.48
CA LEU A 297 -15.92 35.30 -11.71
C LEU A 297 -15.29 36.33 -12.64
N ARG A 298 -15.33 37.61 -12.22
CA ARG A 298 -14.68 38.70 -12.96
C ARG A 298 -13.15 38.54 -12.91
N TYR A 299 -12.52 38.88 -14.02
CA TYR A 299 -11.07 39.05 -14.07
C TYR A 299 -10.63 40.14 -13.10
N THR A 300 -9.47 39.96 -12.50
CA THR A 300 -8.78 41.01 -11.77
C THR A 300 -8.33 42.11 -12.74
N ARG A 301 -8.10 43.33 -12.23
CA ARG A 301 -7.65 44.46 -13.06
C ARG A 301 -6.36 44.16 -13.84
N GLU A 302 -5.47 43.36 -13.27
CA GLU A 302 -4.21 42.96 -13.93
C GLU A 302 -4.47 42.00 -15.09
N GLU A 303 -5.40 41.05 -14.92
CA GLU A 303 -5.80 40.13 -15.99
C GLU A 303 -6.56 40.84 -17.11
N GLU A 304 -7.45 41.79 -16.77
CA GLU A 304 -8.14 42.63 -17.75
C GLU A 304 -7.14 43.44 -18.59
N TYR A 305 -6.11 43.99 -17.94
CA TYR A 305 -5.04 44.71 -18.61
C TYR A 305 -4.23 43.81 -19.54
N ASP A 306 -3.84 42.62 -19.08
CA ASP A 306 -3.09 41.66 -19.89
C ASP A 306 -3.88 41.19 -21.11
N LEU A 307 -5.16 40.86 -20.92
CA LEU A 307 -6.04 40.47 -22.02
C LEU A 307 -6.21 41.60 -23.04
N ALA A 308 -6.39 42.85 -22.57
CA ALA A 308 -6.53 44.01 -23.45
C ALA A 308 -5.24 44.35 -24.20
N THR A 309 -4.08 44.10 -23.59
CA THR A 309 -2.76 44.49 -24.15
C THR A 309 -2.15 43.39 -25.02
N PHE A 310 -2.23 42.13 -24.60
CA PHE A 310 -1.51 41.01 -25.20
C PHE A 310 -2.45 39.93 -25.77
N GLY A 311 -3.77 40.03 -25.56
CA GLY A 311 -4.75 39.03 -25.99
C GLY A 311 -4.70 37.71 -25.19
N HIS A 312 -3.83 37.62 -24.19
CA HIS A 312 -3.68 36.48 -23.28
C HIS A 312 -3.19 36.99 -21.93
N ILE A 313 -3.41 36.20 -20.86
CA ILE A 313 -2.91 36.54 -19.53
C ILE A 313 -1.44 36.13 -19.46
N THR A 314 -0.58 37.06 -19.04
CA THR A 314 0.86 36.84 -19.06
C THR A 314 1.29 35.83 -18.00
N GLU A 315 2.41 35.16 -18.21
CA GLU A 315 2.99 34.24 -17.22
C GLU A 315 3.22 34.92 -15.87
N ARG A 316 3.57 36.22 -15.88
CA ARG A 316 3.76 37.02 -14.66
C ARG A 316 2.47 37.12 -13.84
N THR A 317 1.34 37.39 -14.49
CA THR A 317 0.04 37.51 -13.82
C THR A 317 -0.46 36.14 -13.37
N GLU A 318 -0.29 35.09 -14.19
CA GLU A 318 -0.54 33.70 -13.78
C GLU A 318 0.25 33.33 -12.53
N GLN A 319 1.53 33.69 -12.45
CA GLN A 319 2.38 33.42 -11.29
C GLN A 319 1.90 34.11 -10.01
N ARG A 320 1.29 35.29 -10.11
CA ARG A 320 0.71 35.99 -8.94
C ARG A 320 -0.59 35.38 -8.45
N LEU A 321 -1.35 34.77 -9.37
CA LEU A 321 -2.60 34.06 -9.05
C LEU A 321 -2.34 32.68 -8.43
N LEU A 322 -1.08 32.22 -8.46
CA LEU A 322 -0.69 30.99 -7.77
C LEU A 322 -0.89 31.17 -6.27
N THR A 323 -1.81 30.38 -5.72
CA THR A 323 -1.75 30.07 -4.30
C THR A 323 -0.54 29.19 -4.06
N GLY A 324 0.11 29.33 -2.89
CA GLY A 324 1.25 28.47 -2.53
C GLY A 324 0.95 26.97 -2.64
N ARG A 325 -0.33 26.56 -2.54
CA ARG A 325 -0.79 25.17 -2.76
C ARG A 325 -0.80 24.74 -4.23
N SER A 326 -1.07 25.65 -5.17
CA SER A 326 -1.15 25.36 -6.60
C SER A 326 0.22 25.30 -7.28
N SER A 327 1.24 25.93 -6.70
CA SER A 327 2.61 25.91 -7.25
C SER A 327 3.56 24.99 -6.47
N ALA A 328 3.07 24.34 -5.41
CA ALA A 328 3.89 23.49 -4.56
C ALA A 328 4.49 22.33 -5.37
N LEU A 329 5.81 22.36 -5.51
CA LEU A 329 6.61 21.31 -6.10
C LEU A 329 7.65 20.85 -5.09
N GLU A 330 7.81 19.56 -5.00
CA GLU A 330 8.79 18.93 -4.12
C GLU A 330 9.94 18.36 -4.94
N PRO A 331 11.19 18.53 -4.49
CA PRO A 331 12.31 17.83 -5.09
C PRO A 331 12.29 16.34 -4.73
N TRP A 332 12.38 15.49 -5.75
CA TRP A 332 12.52 14.04 -5.63
C TRP A 332 13.67 13.56 -6.52
N GLU A 333 14.20 12.38 -6.19
CA GLU A 333 15.20 11.69 -7.00
C GLU A 333 14.57 10.42 -7.56
N ILE A 334 14.45 10.32 -8.89
CA ILE A 334 13.94 9.13 -9.57
C ILE A 334 15.08 8.12 -9.67
N PHE A 335 14.80 6.88 -9.27
CA PHE A 335 15.68 5.73 -9.40
C PHE A 335 14.92 4.58 -10.07
N ASN A 336 15.64 3.68 -10.74
CA ASN A 336 15.04 2.50 -11.38
C ASN A 336 13.95 2.87 -12.41
N HIS A 337 14.38 3.42 -13.56
CA HIS A 337 13.49 3.73 -14.68
C HIS A 337 13.22 2.45 -15.48
N SER A 338 12.10 1.80 -15.23
CA SER A 338 11.66 0.67 -16.03
C SER A 338 11.28 1.11 -17.45
N LEU A 339 11.33 0.18 -18.41
CA LEU A 339 10.61 0.31 -19.69
C LEU A 339 9.09 0.12 -19.49
N SER A 340 8.69 -0.46 -18.36
CA SER A 340 7.30 -0.42 -17.90
C SER A 340 6.99 1.00 -17.43
N SER A 341 5.75 1.46 -17.57
CA SER A 341 5.31 2.81 -17.17
C SER A 341 5.24 2.99 -15.65
N SER A 342 6.23 2.50 -14.93
CA SER A 342 6.39 2.55 -13.49
C SER A 342 7.86 2.75 -13.13
N PHE A 343 8.13 3.55 -12.11
CA PHE A 343 9.50 3.77 -11.62
C PHE A 343 9.51 4.10 -10.12
N GLY A 344 10.69 4.02 -9.52
CA GLY A 344 10.93 4.40 -8.13
C GLY A 344 11.33 5.86 -8.00
N MET A 345 10.99 6.48 -6.88
CA MET A 345 11.54 7.77 -6.50
C MET A 345 11.71 7.88 -4.99
N CYS A 346 12.71 8.65 -4.57
CA CYS A 346 13.05 8.89 -3.19
C CYS A 346 12.93 10.38 -2.86
N ARG A 347 12.43 10.65 -1.66
CA ARG A 347 12.40 11.98 -1.04
C ARG A 347 13.24 11.98 0.22
N LYS A 348 14.00 13.06 0.41
CA LYS A 348 14.79 13.31 1.62
C LYS A 348 13.89 13.62 2.84
N PRO A 349 14.37 13.39 4.07
CA PRO A 349 13.59 13.54 5.31
C PRO A 349 13.25 14.99 5.70
N ASP A 350 13.81 16.00 5.02
CA ASP A 350 13.65 17.42 5.33
C ASP A 350 12.26 17.98 4.96
N LEU A 351 11.51 17.28 4.12
CA LEU A 351 10.20 17.70 3.65
C LEU A 351 9.06 17.12 4.50
N GLN A 352 8.17 18.01 4.96
CA GLN A 352 7.03 17.68 5.84
C GLN A 352 5.72 17.46 5.08
N SER A 353 5.71 17.67 3.77
CA SER A 353 4.53 17.44 2.95
C SER A 353 4.13 15.97 2.98
N ARG A 354 2.82 15.74 3.03
CA ARG A 354 2.28 14.40 3.21
C ARG A 354 1.90 13.78 1.87
N ILE A 355 2.33 12.55 1.66
CA ILE A 355 1.99 11.75 0.48
C ILE A 355 1.49 10.36 0.90
N GLY A 356 0.38 9.90 0.33
CA GLY A 356 -0.29 8.64 0.64
C GLY A 356 -0.22 7.63 -0.51
N HIS A 357 -0.45 6.36 -0.17
CA HIS A 357 -0.67 5.31 -1.16
C HIS A 357 -1.94 5.60 -1.97
N GLY A 358 -1.87 5.42 -3.29
CA GLY A 358 -2.96 5.71 -4.23
C GLY A 358 -3.12 7.19 -4.58
N GLN A 359 -2.24 8.08 -4.12
CA GLN A 359 -2.35 9.51 -4.40
C GLN A 359 -1.99 9.86 -5.85
N LEU A 360 -2.71 10.82 -6.42
CA LEU A 360 -2.41 11.40 -7.73
C LEU A 360 -1.23 12.36 -7.62
N VAL A 361 -0.26 12.21 -8.52
CA VAL A 361 0.91 13.10 -8.60
C VAL A 361 1.21 13.52 -10.02
N ALA A 362 1.81 14.69 -10.19
CA ALA A 362 2.39 15.14 -11.44
C ALA A 362 3.90 15.26 -11.27
N ILE A 363 4.65 14.68 -12.20
CA ILE A 363 6.11 14.53 -12.12
C ILE A 363 6.74 15.26 -13.31
N ARG A 364 7.59 16.24 -13.02
CA ARG A 364 8.37 16.97 -14.02
C ARG A 364 9.84 16.61 -13.87
N THR A 365 10.46 16.11 -14.92
CA THR A 365 11.90 15.87 -14.99
C THR A 365 12.57 16.94 -15.85
N SER A 366 13.88 17.10 -15.74
CA SER A 366 14.64 18.00 -16.61
C SER A 366 14.66 17.58 -18.08
N SER A 367 14.38 16.29 -18.36
CA SER A 367 14.45 15.71 -19.70
C SER A 367 13.11 15.72 -20.44
N ALA A 368 11.98 15.88 -19.74
CA ALA A 368 10.64 15.82 -20.32
C ALA A 368 10.07 17.22 -20.56
N ALA A 369 9.50 17.46 -21.75
CA ALA A 369 8.89 18.73 -22.10
C ALA A 369 7.57 18.99 -21.33
N ALA A 370 6.82 17.92 -21.05
CA ALA A 370 5.55 17.98 -20.33
C ALA A 370 5.61 17.14 -19.03
N PRO A 371 4.87 17.53 -17.98
CA PRO A 371 4.79 16.73 -16.77
C PRO A 371 4.02 15.44 -17.02
N MET A 372 4.49 14.35 -16.41
CA MET A 372 3.82 13.06 -16.41
C MET A 372 2.79 12.99 -15.29
N LEU A 373 1.61 12.45 -15.57
CA LEU A 373 0.61 12.13 -14.54
C LEU A 373 0.84 10.71 -14.03
N ALA A 374 0.82 10.50 -12.72
CA ALA A 374 1.06 9.18 -12.13
C ALA A 374 0.28 8.96 -10.83
N THR A 375 0.19 7.71 -10.39
CA THR A 375 -0.38 7.31 -9.10
C THR A 375 0.67 6.63 -8.23
N VAL A 376 0.67 6.93 -6.93
CA VAL A 376 1.55 6.28 -5.95
C VAL A 376 1.06 4.84 -5.73
N GLN A 377 1.82 3.86 -6.20
CA GLN A 377 1.49 2.44 -6.07
C GLN A 377 2.26 1.76 -4.94
N ARG A 378 3.41 2.31 -4.54
CA ARG A 378 4.17 1.82 -3.39
C ARG A 378 4.60 2.98 -2.51
N LEU A 379 4.58 2.78 -1.19
CA LEU A 379 5.03 3.78 -0.24
C LEU A 379 5.76 3.12 0.93
N LYS A 380 6.98 3.57 1.23
CA LYS A 380 7.79 3.08 2.35
C LYS A 380 8.68 4.19 2.91
N MET A 381 8.50 4.53 4.18
CA MET A 381 9.42 5.37 4.94
C MET A 381 10.52 4.51 5.55
N GLU A 382 11.77 4.84 5.23
CA GLU A 382 12.94 4.16 5.80
C GLU A 382 13.25 4.67 7.22
N SER A 383 14.14 3.98 7.91
CA SER A 383 14.54 4.31 9.30
C SER A 383 15.28 5.65 9.41
N ASP A 384 15.92 6.11 8.34
CA ASP A 384 16.56 7.43 8.24
C ASP A 384 15.56 8.57 7.96
N GLY A 385 14.28 8.24 7.82
CA GLY A 385 13.19 9.18 7.52
C GLY A 385 13.03 9.49 6.03
N SER A 386 13.88 8.94 5.15
CA SER A 386 13.68 9.05 3.71
C SER A 386 12.40 8.32 3.28
N LEU A 387 11.76 8.82 2.23
CA LEU A 387 10.51 8.26 1.72
C LEU A 387 10.71 7.70 0.31
N ASN A 388 10.57 6.39 0.19
CA ASN A 388 10.58 5.67 -1.07
C ASN A 388 9.16 5.50 -1.59
N ALA A 389 8.92 5.97 -2.82
CA ALA A 389 7.66 5.79 -3.52
C ALA A 389 7.87 5.03 -4.83
N GLY A 390 6.98 4.10 -5.14
CA GLY A 390 6.85 3.54 -6.48
C GLY A 390 5.63 4.15 -7.14
N VAL A 391 5.78 4.69 -8.35
CA VAL A 391 4.67 5.28 -9.10
C VAL A 391 4.37 4.51 -10.37
N LYS A 392 3.11 4.61 -10.79
CA LYS A 392 2.63 4.13 -12.10
C LYS A 392 2.11 5.32 -12.89
N VAL A 393 2.71 5.56 -14.05
CA VAL A 393 2.31 6.62 -14.98
C VAL A 393 0.95 6.28 -15.59
N ILE A 394 0.05 7.25 -15.57
CA ILE A 394 -1.19 7.24 -16.33
C ILE A 394 -0.85 7.67 -17.75
N ARG A 395 -1.06 6.77 -18.71
CA ARG A 395 -0.82 7.03 -20.14
C ARG A 395 -1.99 7.79 -20.76
N GLY A 396 -1.68 8.47 -21.86
CA GLY A 396 -2.64 9.26 -22.62
C GLY A 396 -2.40 10.76 -22.51
N GLU A 397 -3.05 11.51 -23.41
CA GLU A 397 -3.07 12.97 -23.36
C GLU A 397 -3.93 13.41 -22.18
N VAL A 398 -3.36 14.25 -21.31
CA VAL A 398 -4.05 14.76 -20.12
C VAL A 398 -4.34 16.25 -20.30
N ARG A 399 -5.61 16.62 -20.12
CA ARG A 399 -6.05 18.02 -20.16
C ARG A 399 -6.77 18.39 -18.88
N GLY A 400 -6.36 19.49 -18.25
CA GLY A 400 -7.07 20.08 -17.13
C GLY A 400 -8.39 20.71 -17.55
N VAL A 401 -9.46 20.39 -16.82
CA VAL A 401 -10.81 20.90 -17.02
C VAL A 401 -11.43 21.35 -15.69
N ALA A 402 -12.46 22.18 -15.77
CA ALA A 402 -13.26 22.59 -14.62
C ALA A 402 -14.63 21.90 -14.72
N VAL A 403 -15.07 21.24 -13.65
CA VAL A 403 -16.30 20.43 -13.64
C VAL A 403 -17.22 20.76 -12.47
N ARG A 404 -18.53 20.59 -12.64
CA ARG A 404 -19.51 20.65 -11.54
C ARG A 404 -20.71 19.74 -11.83
N PRO A 405 -21.55 19.40 -10.84
CA PRO A 405 -22.81 18.71 -11.11
C PRO A 405 -23.68 19.49 -12.10
N ALA A 406 -24.20 18.81 -13.12
CA ALA A 406 -25.05 19.45 -14.12
C ALA A 406 -26.36 19.95 -13.48
N GLY A 407 -26.84 21.12 -13.92
CA GLY A 407 -28.08 21.71 -13.44
C GLY A 407 -27.99 22.44 -12.09
N ASP A 408 -26.86 22.34 -11.38
CA ASP A 408 -26.63 23.08 -10.14
C ASP A 408 -25.65 24.24 -10.35
N ALA A 409 -26.19 25.36 -10.83
CA ALA A 409 -25.39 26.57 -11.06
C ALA A 409 -24.86 27.22 -9.77
N SER A 410 -25.35 26.80 -8.59
CA SER A 410 -24.91 27.32 -7.30
C SER A 410 -23.59 26.71 -6.84
N GLN A 411 -23.26 25.52 -7.35
CA GLN A 411 -21.99 24.87 -7.05
C GLN A 411 -20.85 25.49 -7.85
N LYS A 412 -19.71 25.61 -7.16
CA LYS A 412 -18.45 26.03 -7.75
C LYS A 412 -17.90 24.93 -8.64
N TYR A 413 -17.13 25.29 -9.65
CA TYR A 413 -16.41 24.30 -10.43
C TYR A 413 -15.23 23.75 -9.63
N GLU A 414 -15.00 22.47 -9.77
CA GLU A 414 -13.88 21.73 -9.22
C GLU A 414 -12.88 21.38 -10.32
N ARG A 415 -11.64 21.10 -9.92
CA ARG A 415 -10.57 20.69 -10.83
C ARG A 415 -10.76 19.23 -11.20
N ALA A 416 -10.74 18.94 -12.49
CA ALA A 416 -10.69 17.58 -13.01
C ALA A 416 -9.68 17.48 -14.16
N LEU A 417 -9.33 16.25 -14.53
CA LEU A 417 -8.45 15.98 -15.66
C LEU A 417 -9.15 15.02 -16.62
N VAL A 418 -9.22 15.37 -17.89
CA VAL A 418 -9.61 14.42 -18.94
C VAL A 418 -8.35 13.70 -19.40
N VAL A 419 -8.43 12.37 -19.48
CA VAL A 419 -7.37 11.49 -19.95
C VAL A 419 -7.88 10.76 -21.19
N SER A 420 -7.28 11.10 -22.33
CA SER A 420 -7.54 10.48 -23.63
C SER A 420 -6.45 9.45 -23.91
N ASP A 421 -6.83 8.18 -24.06
CA ASP A 421 -5.87 7.13 -24.40
C ASP A 421 -5.40 7.27 -25.86
N ASP A 422 -4.20 6.79 -26.16
CA ASP A 422 -3.68 6.73 -27.53
C ASP A 422 -4.43 5.68 -28.37
N ASP A 423 -5.04 4.69 -27.70
CA ASP A 423 -5.96 3.73 -28.33
C ASP A 423 -7.37 4.32 -28.47
N ALA A 424 -7.75 4.68 -29.70
CA ALA A 424 -9.06 5.23 -30.03
C ALA A 424 -10.25 4.34 -29.65
N LYS A 425 -10.04 3.05 -29.33
CA LYS A 425 -11.10 2.13 -28.88
C LYS A 425 -11.33 2.16 -27.37
N ALA A 426 -10.38 2.68 -26.59
CA ALA A 426 -10.54 2.80 -25.15
C ALA A 426 -11.54 3.94 -24.84
N PRO A 427 -12.51 3.73 -23.93
CA PRO A 427 -13.40 4.81 -23.53
C PRO A 427 -12.61 5.94 -22.86
N PRO A 428 -12.92 7.21 -23.14
CA PRO A 428 -12.24 8.32 -22.49
C PRO A 428 -12.51 8.28 -20.99
N THR A 429 -11.52 8.71 -20.21
CA THR A 429 -11.62 8.70 -18.75
C THR A 429 -11.43 10.09 -18.18
N MET A 430 -12.09 10.36 -17.05
CA MET A 430 -11.97 11.60 -16.30
C MET A 430 -11.49 11.28 -14.89
N ILE A 431 -10.56 12.08 -14.41
CA ILE A 431 -10.09 12.07 -13.03
C ILE A 431 -10.79 13.20 -12.31
N VAL A 432 -11.61 12.85 -11.33
CA VAL A 432 -12.40 13.78 -10.53
C VAL A 432 -11.98 13.66 -9.06
N PRO A 433 -12.22 14.69 -8.24
CA PRO A 433 -12.01 14.58 -6.79
C PRO A 433 -12.86 13.43 -6.22
N ARG A 434 -12.26 12.71 -5.28
CA ARG A 434 -12.87 11.52 -4.69
C ARG A 434 -14.17 11.84 -3.94
N ASP A 435 -15.13 10.92 -4.02
CA ASP A 435 -16.41 10.95 -3.29
C ASP A 435 -17.30 12.18 -3.59
N GLN A 436 -17.01 12.94 -4.64
CA GLN A 436 -17.81 14.11 -5.04
C GLN A 436 -18.87 13.79 -6.11
N PHE A 437 -18.64 12.78 -6.93
CA PHE A 437 -19.50 12.44 -8.06
C PHE A 437 -19.85 10.96 -8.04
N GLY A 438 -21.15 10.64 -8.14
CA GLY A 438 -21.63 9.26 -8.21
C GLY A 438 -21.57 8.67 -9.62
N ALA A 439 -21.56 7.34 -9.71
CA ALA A 439 -21.76 6.65 -10.99
C ALA A 439 -23.10 7.08 -11.63
N GLY A 440 -23.11 7.35 -12.93
CA GLY A 440 -24.27 7.84 -13.66
C GLY A 440 -24.56 9.34 -13.52
N ALA A 441 -23.79 10.08 -12.72
CA ALA A 441 -23.97 11.52 -12.53
C ALA A 441 -23.74 12.28 -13.84
N LEU A 442 -24.57 13.29 -14.10
CA LEU A 442 -24.38 14.26 -15.16
C LEU A 442 -23.49 15.39 -14.65
N ILE A 443 -22.43 15.69 -15.37
CA ILE A 443 -21.43 16.69 -15.03
C ILE A 443 -21.33 17.69 -16.16
N GLU A 444 -21.32 18.97 -15.80
CA GLU A 444 -21.01 20.06 -16.72
C GLU A 444 -19.50 20.31 -16.72
N ILE A 445 -18.88 20.18 -17.88
CA ILE A 445 -17.51 20.60 -18.16
C ILE A 445 -17.55 22.04 -18.64
N TYR A 446 -16.80 22.92 -17.96
CA TYR A 446 -16.68 24.31 -18.39
C TYR A 446 -16.02 24.39 -19.78
N SER A 447 -16.79 24.85 -20.74
CA SER A 447 -16.35 25.11 -22.11
C SER A 447 -17.17 26.26 -22.70
N ASN A 448 -16.72 26.81 -23.84
CA ASN A 448 -17.46 27.87 -24.54
C ASN A 448 -18.87 27.46 -24.98
N ARG A 449 -19.14 26.16 -25.08
CA ARG A 449 -20.44 25.63 -25.53
C ARG A 449 -21.28 25.00 -24.41
N GLY A 450 -20.73 24.88 -23.19
CA GLY A 450 -21.35 24.14 -22.08
C GLY A 450 -21.47 22.66 -22.45
N GLU A 451 -20.45 21.86 -22.12
CA GLU A 451 -20.44 20.44 -22.47
C GLU A 451 -20.94 19.64 -21.26
N THR A 452 -21.99 18.83 -21.44
CA THR A 452 -22.48 17.92 -20.40
C THR A 452 -22.04 16.50 -20.74
N VAL A 453 -21.56 15.77 -19.74
CA VAL A 453 -21.16 14.38 -19.86
C VAL A 453 -21.79 13.53 -18.76
N GLN A 454 -22.06 12.27 -19.07
CA GLN A 454 -22.49 11.29 -18.09
C GLN A 454 -21.31 10.45 -17.61
N LEU A 455 -21.12 10.37 -16.30
CA LEU A 455 -20.12 9.48 -15.69
C LEU A 455 -20.58 8.02 -15.76
N GLY A 456 -19.64 7.14 -16.11
CA GLY A 456 -19.83 5.70 -16.17
C GLY A 456 -19.18 4.98 -14.98
N GLU A 457 -18.53 3.86 -15.28
CA GLU A 457 -17.90 2.99 -14.30
C GLU A 457 -16.60 3.59 -13.73
N VAL A 458 -16.35 3.31 -12.45
CA VAL A 458 -15.09 3.67 -11.77
C VAL A 458 -14.00 2.68 -12.16
N VAL A 459 -13.00 3.16 -12.90
CA VAL A 459 -11.85 2.38 -13.37
C VAL A 459 -10.82 2.20 -12.25
N GLU A 460 -10.57 3.28 -11.50
CA GLU A 460 -9.58 3.32 -10.43
C GLU A 460 -10.04 4.25 -9.32
N ARG A 461 -9.88 3.82 -8.06
CA ARG A 461 -10.04 4.66 -6.88
C ARG A 461 -8.68 4.91 -6.26
N GLY A 462 -8.26 6.17 -6.26
CA GLY A 462 -7.06 6.62 -5.58
C GLY A 462 -7.32 7.10 -4.16
N PHE A 463 -6.31 7.72 -3.57
CA PHE A 463 -6.39 8.35 -2.26
C PHE A 463 -7.33 9.57 -2.29
N ASP A 464 -7.10 10.46 -3.27
CA ASP A 464 -7.71 11.77 -3.40
C ASP A 464 -8.49 11.97 -4.72
N PHE A 465 -8.58 10.94 -5.56
CA PHE A 465 -9.30 10.99 -6.82
C PHE A 465 -10.07 9.70 -7.13
N GLU A 466 -11.03 9.80 -8.04
CA GLU A 466 -11.60 8.67 -8.78
C GLU A 466 -11.36 8.87 -10.28
N ARG A 467 -10.94 7.81 -10.96
CA ARG A 467 -10.84 7.78 -12.43
C ARG A 467 -12.04 7.01 -12.97
N VAL A 468 -12.89 7.70 -13.71
CA VAL A 468 -14.17 7.19 -14.20
C VAL A 468 -14.20 7.24 -15.72
N THR A 469 -14.90 6.29 -16.34
CA THR A 469 -15.29 6.44 -17.75
C THR A 469 -16.35 7.52 -17.87
N PHE A 470 -16.48 8.16 -19.04
CA PHE A 470 -17.58 9.07 -19.30
C PHE A 470 -18.02 9.01 -20.76
N ARG A 471 -19.23 9.48 -21.04
CA ARG A 471 -19.79 9.61 -22.39
C ARG A 471 -20.32 11.03 -22.59
N GLN A 472 -20.08 11.56 -23.78
CA GLN A 472 -20.73 12.79 -24.24
C GLN A 472 -22.15 12.44 -24.71
N ASP A 473 -23.11 13.30 -24.38
CA ASP A 473 -24.47 13.21 -24.90
C ASP A 473 -24.55 13.54 -26.40
#